data_AF-A0A6B2GB18-F1
#
_entry.id   AF-A0A6B2GB18-F1
#
_cell.length_a   1.000
_cell.length_b   1.000
_cell.length_c   1.000
_cell.angle_alpha   90.00
_cell.angle_beta   90.00
_cell.angle_gamma   90.00
#
_symmetry.space_group_name_H-M   'P 1'
#
loop_
_entity.id
_entity.type
_entity.pdbx_description
1 polymer ?
#
loop_
_entity_poly.entity_id
_entity_poly.type
_entity_poly.pdbx_seq_one_letter_code
_entity_poly.pdbx_strand_id
1 'polypeptide(L)'
;NVDLKGKWPRGAHALFIITQFYKMSIAVPIQKKSDMTEDDLAQVEQEQFNTGPLSILTNAVKNSTQVLINCRNNKKLLARVKAFDRHCNMVLENVKELWTDIPKSGENKGKPINKERYIA
;
A
#
# COMPACT_ATOMS: atom_id res chain seq x y z
N ASN A 1 31.35 23.55 -10.88
CA ASN A 1 32.45 23.72 -11.83
C ASN A 1 32.69 22.44 -12.58
N VAL A 2 32.20 22.37 -13.82
CA VAL A 2 32.53 21.31 -14.80
C VAL A 2 33.79 21.76 -15.52
N ASP A 3 34.76 20.86 -15.72
CA ASP A 3 35.98 21.16 -16.47
C ASP A 3 35.65 21.52 -17.93
N LEU A 4 36.48 22.34 -18.57
CA LEU A 4 36.24 22.98 -19.89
C LEU A 4 36.07 22.00 -21.08
N LYS A 5 36.06 20.69 -20.83
CA LYS A 5 35.80 19.62 -21.80
C LYS A 5 34.50 18.86 -21.55
N GLY A 6 33.61 19.37 -20.68
CA GLY A 6 32.27 18.80 -20.44
C GLY A 6 32.26 17.40 -19.82
N LYS A 7 33.41 16.93 -19.31
CA LYS A 7 33.58 15.58 -18.79
C LYS A 7 33.63 15.62 -17.27
N TRP A 8 32.62 15.04 -16.63
CA TRP A 8 32.53 14.97 -15.18
C TRP A 8 33.56 13.96 -14.62
N PRO A 9 34.16 14.22 -13.45
CA PRO A 9 35.09 13.30 -12.82
C PRO A 9 34.41 11.95 -12.53
N ARG A 10 35.14 10.84 -12.72
CA ARG A 10 34.64 9.48 -12.49
C ARG A 10 34.21 9.35 -11.02
N GLY A 11 32.89 9.32 -10.80
CA GLY A 11 32.26 9.31 -9.46
C GLY A 11 31.18 10.38 -9.28
N ALA A 12 31.23 11.50 -10.01
CA ALA A 12 30.23 12.57 -9.88
C ALA A 12 28.87 12.22 -10.52
N HIS A 13 28.84 11.32 -11.51
CA HIS A 13 27.60 10.87 -12.14
C HIS A 13 26.68 10.12 -11.17
N ALA A 14 27.23 9.28 -10.28
CA ALA A 14 26.43 8.52 -9.34
C ALA A 14 25.77 9.43 -8.29
N LEU A 15 26.51 10.42 -7.76
CA LEU A 15 25.95 11.43 -6.86
C LEU A 15 24.90 12.31 -7.55
N PHE A 16 25.07 12.63 -8.83
CA PHE A 16 24.11 13.44 -9.58
C PHE A 16 22.80 12.68 -9.85
N ILE A 17 22.87 11.39 -10.15
CA ILE A 17 21.68 10.54 -10.31
C ILE A 17 20.96 10.39 -8.97
N ILE A 18 21.67 10.12 -7.87
CA ILE A 18 21.05 9.99 -6.53
C ILE A 18 20.39 11.30 -6.10
N THR A 19 21.05 12.44 -6.32
CA THR A 19 20.47 13.74 -5.98
C THR A 19 19.26 14.08 -6.86
N GLN A 20 19.26 13.76 -8.16
CA GLN A 20 18.08 13.98 -8.99
C GLN A 20 16.93 13.01 -8.72
N PHE A 21 17.21 11.76 -8.39
CA PHE A 21 16.18 10.81 -7.97
C PHE A 21 15.53 11.22 -6.64
N TYR A 22 16.34 11.70 -5.70
CA TYR A 22 15.84 12.21 -4.43
C TYR A 22 14.97 13.45 -4.68
N LYS A 23 15.42 14.41 -5.51
CA LYS A 23 14.68 15.64 -5.85
C LYS A 23 13.34 15.36 -6.56
N MET A 24 13.25 14.29 -7.34
CA MET A 24 12.02 13.85 -8.01
C MET A 24 11.03 13.17 -7.05
N SER A 25 11.50 12.56 -5.96
CA SER A 25 10.65 11.88 -4.96
C SER A 25 10.05 12.84 -3.92
N ILE A 26 10.67 13.99 -3.65
CA ILE A 26 10.16 15.00 -2.69
C ILE A 26 9.24 16.04 -3.32
N ALA A 27 9.12 16.07 -4.65
CA ALA A 27 8.22 16.97 -5.36
C ALA A 27 6.82 16.36 -5.49
N VAL A 28 6.21 15.97 -4.37
CA VAL A 28 4.75 15.85 -4.31
C VAL A 28 4.24 17.24 -3.97
N PRO A 29 3.55 17.95 -4.88
CA PRO A 29 2.94 19.21 -4.54
C PRO A 29 1.85 18.93 -3.50
N ILE A 30 2.13 19.24 -2.24
CA ILE A 30 1.11 19.36 -1.20
C ILE A 30 0.36 20.65 -1.54
N GLN A 31 -0.56 20.57 -2.50
CA GLN A 31 -1.48 21.66 -2.82
C GLN A 31 -2.27 21.97 -1.54
N LYS A 32 -2.19 23.22 -1.08
CA LYS A 32 -2.95 23.69 0.07
C LYS A 32 -4.44 23.51 -0.22
N LYS A 33 -5.08 22.60 0.52
CA LYS A 33 -6.54 22.30 0.46
C LYS A 33 -7.42 23.44 1.02
N SER A 34 -6.99 24.71 0.99
CA SER A 34 -7.67 25.77 1.73
C SER A 34 -8.84 26.44 1.01
N ASP A 35 -8.99 26.29 -0.31
CA ASP A 35 -9.95 27.10 -1.09
C ASP A 35 -10.75 26.29 -2.13
N MET A 36 -11.09 25.04 -1.83
CA MET A 36 -11.89 24.18 -2.72
C MET A 36 -13.23 23.84 -2.07
N THR A 37 -14.30 23.85 -2.87
CA THR A 37 -15.65 23.46 -2.41
C THR A 37 -15.68 21.97 -2.03
N GLU A 38 -16.60 21.56 -1.14
CA GLU A 38 -16.69 20.16 -0.68
C GLU A 38 -16.86 19.17 -1.85
N ASP A 39 -17.61 19.56 -2.87
CA ASP A 39 -17.83 18.75 -4.08
C ASP A 39 -16.54 18.57 -4.90
N ASP A 40 -15.77 19.65 -5.08
CA ASP A 40 -14.51 19.56 -5.81
C ASP A 40 -13.47 18.73 -5.04
N LEU A 41 -13.48 18.79 -3.70
CA LEU A 41 -12.63 17.97 -2.86
C LEU A 41 -12.93 16.48 -3.04
N ALA A 42 -14.23 16.12 -3.08
CA ALA A 42 -14.67 14.75 -3.29
C ALA A 42 -14.27 14.23 -4.69
N GLN A 43 -14.37 15.07 -5.73
CA GLN A 43 -13.94 14.69 -7.08
C GLN A 43 -12.43 14.45 -7.15
N VAL A 44 -11.62 15.35 -6.58
CA VAL A 44 -10.17 15.22 -6.53
C VAL A 44 -9.77 13.96 -5.74
N GLU A 45 -10.43 13.66 -4.62
CA GLU A 45 -10.19 12.44 -3.86
C GLU A 45 -10.56 11.19 -4.67
N GLN A 46 -11.70 11.21 -5.39
CA GLN A 46 -12.11 10.10 -6.25
C GLN A 46 -11.14 9.84 -7.41
N GLU A 47 -10.62 10.89 -8.03
CA GLU A 47 -9.60 10.80 -9.09
C GLU A 47 -8.27 10.26 -8.56
N GLN A 48 -7.88 10.67 -7.35
CA GLN A 48 -6.71 10.13 -6.66
C GLN A 48 -6.88 8.64 -6.33
N PHE A 49 -8.08 8.20 -5.97
CA PHE A 49 -8.36 6.78 -5.77
C PHE A 49 -8.32 5.97 -7.07
N ASN A 50 -8.70 6.56 -8.21
CA ASN A 50 -8.70 5.86 -9.49
C ASN A 50 -7.31 5.77 -10.14
N THR A 51 -6.46 6.77 -9.92
CA THR A 51 -5.15 6.86 -10.60
C THR A 51 -3.98 6.46 -9.70
N GLY A 52 -4.21 6.38 -8.39
CA GLY A 52 -3.19 6.07 -7.39
C GLY A 52 -3.02 4.58 -7.05
N PRO A 53 -2.13 4.25 -6.09
CA PRO A 53 -1.93 2.89 -5.60
C PRO A 53 -3.16 2.27 -4.93
N LEU A 54 -4.14 3.09 -4.53
CA LEU A 54 -5.42 2.64 -3.95
C LEU A 54 -6.42 2.17 -5.02
N SER A 55 -6.13 2.37 -6.31
CA SER A 55 -6.99 1.91 -7.42
C SER A 55 -7.25 0.41 -7.41
N ILE A 56 -6.33 -0.38 -6.85
CA ILE A 56 -6.51 -1.82 -6.66
C ILE A 56 -7.68 -2.12 -5.71
N LEU A 57 -7.88 -1.30 -4.68
CA LEU A 57 -9.01 -1.45 -3.75
C LEU A 57 -10.31 -0.99 -4.41
N THR A 58 -10.27 0.07 -5.23
CA THR A 58 -11.42 0.49 -6.06
C THR A 58 -11.89 -0.64 -6.96
N ASN A 59 -10.96 -1.32 -7.64
CA ASN A 59 -11.28 -2.47 -8.47
C ASN A 59 -11.76 -3.67 -7.65
N ALA A 60 -11.20 -3.86 -6.45
CA ALA A 60 -11.63 -4.94 -5.55
C ALA A 60 -13.07 -4.77 -5.07
N VAL A 61 -13.50 -3.54 -4.78
CA VAL A 61 -14.90 -3.23 -4.41
C VAL A 61 -15.83 -3.44 -5.62
N LYS A 62 -15.49 -2.86 -6.77
CA LYS A 62 -16.32 -2.93 -8.00
C LYS A 62 -16.56 -4.38 -8.45
N ASN A 63 -15.50 -5.18 -8.47
CA ASN A 63 -15.57 -6.57 -8.92
C ASN A 63 -15.88 -7.55 -7.78
N SER A 64 -16.06 -7.03 -6.56
CA SER A 64 -16.19 -7.83 -5.34
C SER A 64 -15.08 -8.90 -5.25
N THR A 65 -13.85 -8.58 -5.66
CA THR A 65 -12.77 -9.59 -5.69
C THR A 65 -12.33 -9.97 -4.28
N GLN A 66 -11.84 -11.19 -4.15
CA GLN A 66 -11.31 -11.67 -2.88
C GLN A 66 -9.90 -11.11 -2.68
N VAL A 67 -9.69 -10.48 -1.54
CA VAL A 67 -8.40 -9.88 -1.16
C VAL A 67 -7.80 -10.63 0.02
N LEU A 68 -6.47 -10.73 0.02
CA LEU A 68 -5.69 -11.25 1.14
C LEU A 68 -4.96 -10.08 1.81
N ILE A 69 -5.32 -9.77 3.05
CA ILE A 69 -4.78 -8.65 3.82
C ILE A 69 -3.85 -9.22 4.89
N ASN A 70 -2.59 -8.78 4.90
CA ASN A 70 -1.66 -9.13 5.97
C ASN A 70 -1.79 -8.13 7.12
N CYS A 71 -2.15 -8.60 8.30
CA CYS A 71 -2.31 -7.77 9.48
C CYS A 71 -1.00 -7.67 10.29
N ARG A 72 -0.86 -6.62 11.10
CA ARG A 72 0.31 -6.39 11.97
C ARG A 72 0.54 -7.51 13.00
N ASN A 73 -0.50 -8.27 13.32
CA ASN A 73 -0.45 -9.42 14.24
C ASN A 73 0.06 -10.72 13.58
N ASN A 74 0.67 -10.64 12.39
CA ASN A 74 1.11 -11.79 11.58
C ASN A 74 -0.01 -12.78 11.23
N LYS A 75 -1.27 -12.33 11.28
CA LYS A 75 -2.41 -13.07 10.75
C LYS A 75 -2.79 -12.51 9.39
N LYS A 76 -3.39 -13.35 8.56
CA LYS A 76 -3.87 -12.97 7.24
C LYS A 76 -5.39 -13.02 7.22
N LEU A 77 -6.02 -11.97 6.70
CA LEU A 77 -7.46 -11.94 6.49
C LEU A 77 -7.75 -12.16 5.01
N LEU A 78 -8.57 -13.16 4.72
CA LEU A 78 -9.11 -13.40 3.39
C LEU A 78 -10.56 -12.94 3.40
N ALA A 79 -10.86 -11.89 2.65
CA ALA A 79 -12.16 -11.23 2.70
C ALA A 79 -12.53 -10.59 1.36
N ARG A 80 -13.75 -10.07 1.25
CA ARG A 80 -14.16 -9.16 0.16
C ARG A 80 -14.34 -7.76 0.71
N VAL A 81 -13.85 -6.76 0.00
CA VAL A 81 -13.96 -5.35 0.43
C VAL A 81 -15.30 -4.79 -0.05
N LYS A 82 -16.10 -4.27 0.89
CA LYS A 82 -17.37 -3.61 0.58
C LYS A 82 -17.23 -2.11 0.43
N ALA A 83 -16.39 -1.51 1.27
CA ALA A 83 -16.04 -0.10 1.23
C ALA A 83 -14.62 0.10 1.76
N PHE A 84 -13.96 1.18 1.35
CA PHE A 84 -12.69 1.61 1.91
C PHE A 84 -12.65 3.14 1.99
N ASP A 85 -11.74 3.65 2.80
CA ASP A 85 -11.49 5.08 2.97
C ASP A 85 -10.00 5.40 2.68
N ARG A 86 -9.66 6.70 2.62
CA ARG A 86 -8.31 7.24 2.41
C ARG A 86 -7.28 6.77 3.44
N HIS A 87 -7.73 6.39 4.65
CA HIS A 87 -6.87 5.84 5.70
C HIS A 87 -6.65 4.33 5.57
N CYS A 88 -7.15 3.70 4.50
CA CYS A 88 -7.20 2.25 4.32
C CYS A 88 -8.04 1.53 5.39
N ASN A 89 -8.95 2.25 6.06
CA ASN A 89 -9.99 1.62 6.85
C ASN A 89 -10.94 0.93 5.86
N MET A 90 -11.20 -0.36 6.06
CA MET A 90 -12.00 -1.18 5.14
C MET A 90 -13.20 -1.78 5.87
N VAL A 91 -14.34 -1.79 5.19
CA VAL A 91 -15.50 -2.60 5.55
C VAL A 91 -15.39 -3.91 4.78
N LEU A 92 -15.33 -5.03 5.48
CA LEU A 92 -15.07 -6.34 4.90
C LEU A 92 -16.29 -7.25 5.08
N GLU A 93 -16.57 -8.07 4.07
CA GLU A 93 -17.59 -9.12 4.11
C GLU A 93 -16.93 -10.50 3.97
N ASN A 94 -17.55 -11.53 4.58
CA ASN A 94 -17.08 -12.92 4.54
C ASN A 94 -15.61 -13.09 4.98
N VAL A 95 -15.28 -12.53 6.15
CA VAL A 95 -13.91 -12.47 6.64
C VAL A 95 -13.47 -13.82 7.22
N LYS A 96 -12.38 -14.35 6.67
CA LYS A 96 -11.71 -15.54 7.16
C LYS A 96 -10.32 -15.17 7.66
N GLU A 97 -10.03 -15.43 8.92
CA GLU A 97 -8.71 -15.21 9.51
C GLU A 97 -7.88 -16.50 9.42
N LEU A 98 -6.67 -16.38 8.89
CA LEU A 98 -5.71 -17.45 8.71
C LEU A 98 -4.45 -17.14 9.52
N TRP A 99 -3.95 -18.13 10.27
CA TRP A 99 -2.68 -18.03 10.97
C TRP A 99 -1.98 -19.39 11.00
N THR A 100 -0.67 -19.35 11.23
CA THR A 100 0.16 -20.55 11.36
C THR A 100 0.66 -20.65 12.79
N ASP A 101 0.31 -21.74 13.46
CA ASP A 101 0.86 -22.06 14.77
C ASP A 101 2.03 -23.04 14.62
N ILE A 102 3.15 -22.74 15.28
CA ILE A 102 4.28 -23.65 15.40
C ILE A 102 4.18 -24.31 16.78
N PRO A 103 3.72 -25.57 16.88
CA PRO A 103 3.61 -26.25 18.15
C PRO A 103 5.01 -26.45 18.75
N LYS A 104 5.20 -25.90 19.96
CA LYS A 104 6.47 -26.00 20.72
C LYS A 104 6.59 -27.32 21.49
N SER A 105 5.50 -28.07 21.67
CA SER A 105 5.47 -29.37 22.33
C SER A 105 4.46 -30.33 21.69
N GLY A 106 4.67 -31.65 21.81
CA GLY A 106 3.86 -32.72 21.20
C GLY A 106 4.53 -33.53 20.08
N GLU A 107 3.80 -34.49 19.51
CA GLU A 107 4.25 -35.42 18.44
C GLU A 107 4.48 -34.71 17.09
N ASN A 108 3.83 -33.55 16.88
CA ASN A 108 3.98 -32.70 15.70
C ASN A 108 4.87 -31.46 15.95
N LYS A 109 5.83 -31.55 16.87
CA LYS A 109 6.81 -30.48 17.16
C LYS A 109 7.44 -29.93 15.87
N GLY A 110 7.43 -28.61 15.73
CA GLY A 110 8.12 -27.90 14.65
C GLY A 110 7.41 -27.89 13.29
N LYS A 111 6.32 -28.65 13.09
CA LYS A 111 5.54 -28.57 11.84
C LYS A 111 4.61 -27.35 11.87
N PRO A 112 4.67 -26.44 10.90
CA PRO A 112 3.72 -25.33 10.82
C PRO A 112 2.31 -25.87 10.58
N ILE A 113 1.39 -25.62 11.51
CA ILE A 113 -0.01 -26.00 11.40
C ILE A 113 -0.80 -24.77 10.99
N ASN A 114 -1.41 -24.81 9.80
CA ASN A 114 -2.29 -23.75 9.33
C ASN A 114 -3.65 -23.89 10.00
N LYS A 115 -4.12 -22.80 10.62
CA LYS A 115 -5.44 -22.69 11.22
C LYS A 115 -6.23 -21.58 10.56
N GLU A 116 -7.54 -21.76 10.53
CA GLU A 116 -8.47 -20.80 9.97
C GLU A 116 -9.72 -20.68 10.84
N ARG A 117 -10.28 -19.47 10.92
CA ARG A 117 -11.58 -19.22 11.54
C ARG A 117 -12.36 -18.16 10.79
N TYR A 118 -13.68 -18.24 10.84
CA TYR A 118 -14.55 -17.17 10.36
C TYR A 118 -14.69 -16.09 11.43
N ILE A 119 -14.58 -14.84 11.02
CA ILE A 119 -14.94 -13.69 11.85
C ILE A 119 -16.35 -13.30 11.44
N ALA A 120 -17.31 -13.54 12.33
CA ALA A 120 -18.71 -13.17 12.17
C ALA A 120 -18.90 -11.68 12.45
#